data_AF-D6SN01-F1
#
_entry.id   AF-D6SN01-F1
#
_cell.length_a   1.000
_cell.length_b   1.000
_cell.length_c   1.000
_cell.angle_alpha   90.00
_cell.angle_beta   90.00
_cell.angle_gamma   90.00
#
_symmetry.space_group_name_H-M   'P 1'
#
loop_
_entity.id
_entity.type
_entity.pdbx_description
1 polymer ?
#
loop_
_entity_poly.entity_id
_entity_poly.type
_entity_poly.pdbx_seq_one_letter_code
_entity_poly.pdbx_strand_id
1 'polypeptide(L)'
;MDIAGKKIWQVAAGDTDRNYTDLCLYWDVIVNGPGSEGRWPECENKLRQEWELSSRKISDLRRFAEEMTDGDLVVLRMGTTDVLGVGVVVGEYLWNEEFGDVDGWDLQHVRRVKWLWKYDGTPKRFDTYTLKFGDTVQSIDSQPVMDWVHSFSAEILSTKRPLTRLPDPSKDVGWEDIAEYLFDHGVASNAIGKITNEIDELVRISKWYQRTGGPSEAETVAYLAIPLLRSLGWTPQKMAIEWGGVDIALFSTLPRVDNNLTVVVEAKQKGYACLNAQSQAKTYAEQEGRTDCNRLIVTDGLRYGVYFRQDGKFPNEPHAYLNLTRMRNAYPLLKCKGAKEAFLFMSADWVPQVM
;
A
#
# COMPACT_ATOMS: atom_id res chain seq x y z
N MET A 1 -9.49 33.74 3.88
CA MET A 1 -9.24 32.74 4.93
C MET A 1 -8.24 33.34 5.90
N ASP A 2 -8.71 33.75 7.06
CA ASP A 2 -7.84 34.17 8.15
C ASP A 2 -7.27 32.91 8.81
N ILE A 3 -5.94 32.80 8.85
CA ILE A 3 -5.23 31.69 9.52
C ILE A 3 -4.96 32.00 10.98
N ALA A 4 -5.26 33.22 11.45
CA ALA A 4 -5.12 33.59 12.85
C ALA A 4 -6.06 32.74 13.72
N GLY A 5 -5.49 32.06 14.72
CA GLY A 5 -6.22 31.19 15.64
C GLY A 5 -6.52 29.78 15.11
N LYS A 6 -6.08 29.43 13.89
CA LYS A 6 -6.18 28.06 13.37
C LYS A 6 -5.06 27.19 13.93
N LYS A 7 -5.37 25.92 14.22
CA LYS A 7 -4.36 24.97 14.69
C LYS A 7 -3.50 24.50 13.51
N ILE A 8 -2.22 24.28 13.77
CA ILE A 8 -1.31 23.63 12.83
C ILE A 8 -1.04 22.22 13.34
N TRP A 9 -1.45 21.24 12.56
CA TRP A 9 -1.28 19.82 12.85
C TRP A 9 -0.10 19.27 12.05
N GLN A 10 0.69 18.40 12.65
CA GLN A 10 1.55 17.48 11.91
C GLN A 10 0.85 16.13 11.79
N VAL A 11 0.95 15.52 10.61
CA VAL A 11 0.38 14.21 10.31
C VAL A 11 1.45 13.31 9.69
N ALA A 12 1.71 12.16 10.31
CA ALA A 12 2.63 11.17 9.79
C ALA A 12 2.07 10.52 8.51
N ALA A 13 2.92 10.40 7.48
CA ALA A 13 2.58 9.76 6.21
C ALA A 13 3.15 8.33 6.10
N GLY A 14 3.39 7.69 7.23
CA GLY A 14 4.02 6.37 7.32
C GLY A 14 5.12 6.29 8.37
N ASP A 15 5.97 5.28 8.22
CA ASP A 15 7.13 4.97 9.04
C ASP A 15 8.31 4.52 8.15
N THR A 16 9.27 3.80 8.72
CA THR A 16 10.42 3.27 7.95
C THR A 16 10.06 2.11 7.04
N ASP A 17 8.93 1.44 7.27
CA ASP A 17 8.43 0.32 6.48
C ASP A 17 7.44 0.79 5.42
N ARG A 18 6.49 1.67 5.75
CA ARG A 18 5.43 2.16 4.84
C ARG A 18 5.57 3.64 4.54
N ASN A 19 5.32 4.01 3.30
CA ASN A 19 5.22 5.41 2.88
C ASN A 19 3.98 5.60 2.00
N TYR A 20 2.98 6.31 2.52
CA TYR A 20 1.75 6.64 1.81
C TYR A 20 1.63 8.16 1.56
N THR A 21 2.76 8.86 1.51
CA THR A 21 2.82 10.29 1.20
C THR A 21 2.20 10.58 -0.16
N ASP A 22 2.65 9.92 -1.22
CA ASP A 22 2.18 10.22 -2.58
C ASP A 22 0.69 9.94 -2.73
N LEU A 23 0.19 8.93 -2.02
CA LEU A 23 -1.24 8.62 -1.94
C LEU A 23 -2.03 9.77 -1.28
N CYS A 24 -1.60 10.25 -0.11
CA CYS A 24 -2.19 11.41 0.57
C CYS A 24 -2.18 12.66 -0.31
N LEU A 25 -1.04 12.93 -0.96
CA LEU A 25 -0.86 14.09 -1.83
C LEU A 25 -1.70 14.01 -3.10
N TYR A 26 -1.83 12.83 -3.70
CA TYR A 26 -2.60 12.63 -4.92
C TYR A 26 -4.12 12.75 -4.66
N TRP A 27 -4.63 12.07 -3.63
CA TRP A 27 -6.06 12.01 -3.31
C TRP A 27 -6.57 13.25 -2.55
N ASP A 28 -5.70 14.21 -2.25
CA ASP A 28 -6.01 15.39 -1.46
C ASP A 28 -6.62 15.01 -0.09
N VAL A 29 -5.90 14.14 0.62
CA VAL A 29 -6.29 13.60 1.92
C VAL A 29 -5.13 13.49 2.88
N ILE A 30 -5.46 13.40 4.15
CA ILE A 30 -4.65 12.80 5.20
C ILE A 30 -5.45 11.65 5.81
N VAL A 31 -4.76 10.66 6.35
CA VAL A 31 -5.36 9.42 6.83
C VAL A 31 -4.84 9.05 8.22
N ASN A 32 -5.63 8.29 8.97
CA ASN A 32 -5.21 7.68 10.23
C ASN A 32 -5.86 6.30 10.40
N GLY A 33 -5.29 5.49 11.28
CA GLY A 33 -5.77 4.15 11.62
C GLY A 33 -5.52 3.80 13.07
N PRO A 34 -5.93 2.61 13.53
CA PRO A 34 -6.65 1.60 12.75
C PRO A 34 -8.10 2.00 12.48
N GLY A 35 -8.63 1.67 11.29
CA GLY A 35 -10.00 2.01 10.88
C GLY A 35 -10.92 0.81 10.61
N SER A 36 -10.43 -0.42 10.76
CA SER A 36 -11.18 -1.67 10.50
C SER A 36 -12.44 -1.84 11.34
N GLU A 37 -12.46 -1.28 12.54
CA GLU A 37 -13.61 -1.35 13.47
C GLU A 37 -14.72 -0.33 13.18
N GLY A 38 -14.60 0.40 12.06
CA GLY A 38 -15.62 1.34 11.60
C GLY A 38 -15.36 2.78 12.01
N ARG A 39 -16.42 3.59 11.94
CA ARG A 39 -16.36 5.04 12.09
C ARG A 39 -16.17 5.45 13.56
N TRP A 40 -15.37 6.48 13.80
CA TRP A 40 -15.32 7.18 15.08
C TRP A 40 -16.59 8.02 15.34
N PRO A 41 -17.17 8.07 16.56
CA PRO A 41 -16.71 7.42 17.80
C PRO A 41 -17.23 5.99 18.02
N GLU A 42 -18.05 5.45 17.11
CA GLU A 42 -18.70 4.14 17.26
C GLU A 42 -17.70 2.99 17.46
N CYS A 43 -16.51 3.09 16.86
CA CYS A 43 -15.44 2.12 17.00
C CYS A 43 -14.66 2.18 18.33
N GLU A 44 -14.77 3.25 19.12
CA GLU A 44 -13.89 3.48 20.29
C GLU A 44 -13.93 2.32 21.29
N ASN A 45 -15.12 1.81 21.61
CA ASN A 45 -15.28 0.73 22.59
C ASN A 45 -14.59 -0.56 22.14
N LYS A 46 -14.74 -0.94 20.87
CA LYS A 46 -14.07 -2.14 20.31
C LYS A 46 -12.56 -1.97 20.29
N LEU A 47 -12.08 -0.80 19.88
CA LEU A 47 -10.65 -0.50 19.86
C LEU A 47 -10.02 -0.56 21.27
N ARG A 48 -10.78 -0.20 22.32
CA ARG A 48 -10.31 -0.29 23.71
C ARG A 48 -10.40 -1.70 24.29
N GLN A 49 -11.50 -2.40 24.04
CA GLN A 49 -11.81 -3.66 24.74
C GLN A 49 -11.33 -4.90 23.98
N GLU A 50 -11.42 -4.90 22.65
CA GLU A 50 -11.07 -6.07 21.82
C GLU A 50 -9.62 -5.98 21.32
N TRP A 51 -9.18 -4.77 20.95
CA TRP A 51 -7.81 -4.54 20.45
C TRP A 51 -6.83 -4.08 21.54
N GLU A 52 -7.33 -3.79 22.75
CA GLU A 52 -6.55 -3.30 23.88
C GLU A 52 -5.64 -2.10 23.53
N LEU A 53 -6.09 -1.22 22.62
CA LEU A 53 -5.28 -0.10 22.18
C LEU A 53 -4.98 0.86 23.33
N SER A 54 -3.73 1.33 23.37
CA SER A 54 -3.29 2.30 24.36
C SER A 54 -4.15 3.57 24.34
N SER A 55 -4.36 4.18 25.51
CA SER A 55 -5.05 5.47 25.62
C SER A 55 -4.43 6.56 24.74
N ARG A 56 -3.11 6.49 24.52
CA ARG A 56 -2.38 7.39 23.61
C ARG A 56 -2.88 7.27 22.17
N LYS A 57 -3.05 6.04 21.67
CA LYS A 57 -3.55 5.81 20.30
C LYS A 57 -5.02 6.17 20.15
N ILE A 58 -5.83 6.01 21.19
CA ILE A 58 -7.22 6.46 21.16
C ILE A 58 -7.29 8.00 21.12
N SER A 59 -6.47 8.71 21.90
CA SER A 59 -6.36 10.17 21.83
C SER A 59 -5.87 10.66 20.47
N ASP A 60 -4.99 9.90 19.80
CA ASP A 60 -4.57 10.19 18.43
C ASP A 60 -5.73 10.17 17.42
N LEU A 61 -6.57 9.13 17.47
CA LEU A 61 -7.78 9.05 16.64
C LEU A 61 -8.79 10.15 16.96
N ARG A 62 -9.00 10.45 18.25
CA ARG A 62 -9.89 11.54 18.68
C ARG A 62 -9.43 12.90 18.17
N ARG A 63 -8.13 13.21 18.25
CA ARG A 63 -7.57 14.45 17.70
C ARG A 63 -7.88 14.59 16.21
N PHE A 64 -7.76 13.49 15.46
CA PHE A 64 -8.04 13.47 14.03
C PHE A 64 -9.54 13.61 13.70
N ALA A 65 -10.40 12.87 14.41
CA ALA A 65 -11.82 12.77 14.10
C ALA A 65 -12.65 13.92 14.70
N GLU A 66 -12.28 14.45 15.86
CA GLU A 66 -13.06 15.46 16.59
C GLU A 66 -12.38 16.82 16.68
N GLU A 67 -11.10 16.87 17.05
CA GLU A 67 -10.44 18.15 17.37
C GLU A 67 -9.94 18.92 16.15
N MET A 68 -9.56 18.21 15.09
CA MET A 68 -9.16 18.81 13.81
C MET A 68 -10.40 19.35 13.10
N THR A 69 -10.37 20.60 12.66
CA THR A 69 -11.54 21.27 12.09
C THR A 69 -11.28 21.84 10.70
N ASP A 70 -12.36 22.16 9.98
CA ASP A 70 -12.27 22.85 8.70
C ASP A 70 -11.47 24.17 8.81
N GLY A 71 -10.54 24.36 7.87
CA GLY A 71 -9.64 25.49 7.85
C GLY A 71 -8.41 25.39 8.74
N ASP A 72 -8.24 24.31 9.52
CA ASP A 72 -6.96 24.05 10.19
C ASP A 72 -5.86 23.74 9.16
N LEU A 73 -4.61 24.00 9.54
CA LEU A 73 -3.44 23.72 8.71
C LEU A 73 -2.88 22.34 9.04
N VAL A 74 -2.36 21.66 8.02
CA VAL A 74 -1.70 20.37 8.17
C VAL A 74 -0.33 20.36 7.49
N VAL A 75 0.63 19.75 8.18
CA VAL A 75 1.97 19.44 7.73
C VAL A 75 2.08 17.92 7.62
N LEU A 76 2.16 17.41 6.39
CA LEU A 76 2.39 15.99 6.14
C LEU A 76 3.87 15.69 6.29
N ARG A 77 4.23 14.76 7.17
CA ARG A 77 5.63 14.48 7.53
C ARG A 77 6.04 13.03 7.33
N MET A 78 7.34 12.82 7.17
CA MET A 78 8.00 11.53 7.30
C MET A 78 9.13 11.65 8.34
N GLY A 79 9.16 10.72 9.31
CA GLY A 79 10.11 10.79 10.41
C GLY A 79 9.96 12.09 11.24
N THR A 80 11.10 12.64 11.68
CA THR A 80 11.16 13.82 12.58
C THR A 80 11.76 15.07 11.91
N THR A 81 12.09 14.97 10.62
CA THR A 81 12.83 16.01 9.88
C THR A 81 12.11 16.50 8.64
N ASP A 82 11.37 15.62 7.94
CA ASP A 82 10.97 15.86 6.57
C ASP A 82 9.50 16.22 6.48
N VAL A 83 9.22 17.38 5.87
CA VAL A 83 7.87 17.79 5.45
C VAL A 83 7.71 17.54 3.95
N LEU A 84 6.61 16.89 3.59
CA LEU A 84 6.29 16.48 2.22
C LEU A 84 5.05 17.17 1.66
N GLY A 85 4.24 17.78 2.53
CA GLY A 85 3.09 18.58 2.12
C GLY A 85 2.66 19.56 3.19
N VAL A 86 2.14 20.71 2.75
CA VAL A 86 1.46 21.69 3.60
C VAL A 86 0.11 21.99 2.98
N GLY A 87 -0.95 21.91 3.78
CA GLY A 87 -2.31 22.04 3.27
C GLY A 87 -3.30 22.57 4.29
N VAL A 88 -4.51 22.86 3.81
CA VAL A 88 -5.64 23.26 4.65
C VAL A 88 -6.66 22.12 4.68
N VAL A 89 -7.14 21.77 5.87
CA VAL A 89 -8.24 20.80 6.03
C VAL A 89 -9.52 21.39 5.44
N VAL A 90 -10.25 20.59 4.65
CA VAL A 90 -11.49 20.98 4.00
C VAL A 90 -12.62 20.03 4.40
N GLY A 91 -13.69 20.57 4.97
CA GLY A 91 -14.87 19.82 5.38
C GLY A 91 -14.67 18.94 6.62
N GLU A 92 -15.57 17.97 6.76
CA GLU A 92 -15.69 17.15 7.96
C GLU A 92 -14.83 15.88 7.90
N TYR A 93 -14.74 15.20 9.06
CA TYR A 93 -14.17 13.87 9.17
C TYR A 93 -14.99 12.85 8.38
N LEU A 94 -14.29 11.97 7.67
CA LEU A 94 -14.86 10.90 6.87
C LEU A 94 -14.30 9.55 7.33
N TRP A 95 -15.13 8.52 7.27
CA TRP A 95 -14.65 7.14 7.26
C TRP A 95 -14.86 6.57 5.86
N ASN A 96 -13.80 6.05 5.25
CA ASN A 96 -13.82 5.60 3.86
C ASN A 96 -13.16 4.22 3.71
N GLU A 97 -13.96 3.26 3.29
CA GLU A 97 -13.57 1.86 3.14
C GLU A 97 -12.48 1.61 2.09
N GLU A 98 -12.33 2.50 1.09
CA GLU A 98 -11.27 2.36 0.10
C GLU A 98 -9.86 2.51 0.69
N PHE A 99 -9.75 3.11 1.87
CA PHE A 99 -8.49 3.25 2.61
C PHE A 99 -8.25 2.10 3.62
N GLY A 100 -9.04 1.03 3.55
CA GLY A 100 -8.91 -0.16 4.40
C GLY A 100 -7.85 -1.17 3.95
N ASP A 101 -6.98 -0.80 3.01
CA ASP A 101 -5.84 -1.61 2.59
C ASP A 101 -4.79 -0.73 1.92
N VAL A 102 -4.13 0.11 2.73
CA VAL A 102 -2.99 0.91 2.31
C VAL A 102 -1.72 0.11 2.56
N ASP A 103 -1.38 -0.76 1.61
CA ASP A 103 -0.31 -1.76 1.76
C ASP A 103 -0.43 -2.50 3.10
N GLY A 104 -1.61 -3.09 3.33
CA GLY A 104 -1.95 -3.88 4.51
C GLY A 104 -2.29 -3.09 5.77
N TRP A 105 -2.37 -1.76 5.73
CA TRP A 105 -2.87 -0.96 6.84
C TRP A 105 -4.31 -0.49 6.62
N ASP A 106 -5.11 -0.64 7.67
CA ASP A 106 -6.47 -0.11 7.81
C ASP A 106 -6.45 1.38 8.18
N LEU A 107 -6.47 2.27 7.18
CA LEU A 107 -6.37 3.72 7.32
C LEU A 107 -7.68 4.44 6.93
N GLN A 108 -8.83 3.85 7.24
CA GLN A 108 -10.16 4.33 6.84
C GLN A 108 -10.54 5.71 7.42
N HIS A 109 -9.84 6.24 8.43
CA HIS A 109 -10.12 7.58 8.94
C HIS A 109 -9.50 8.63 8.03
N VAL A 110 -10.33 9.44 7.36
CA VAL A 110 -9.91 10.38 6.32
C VAL A 110 -10.32 11.82 6.65
N ARG A 111 -9.45 12.77 6.33
CA ARG A 111 -9.77 14.21 6.22
C ARG A 111 -9.34 14.70 4.85
N ARG A 112 -10.15 15.55 4.22
CA ARG A 112 -9.77 16.16 2.94
C ARG A 112 -8.81 17.31 3.19
N VAL A 113 -7.83 17.46 2.30
CA VAL A 113 -6.80 18.48 2.41
C VAL A 113 -6.61 19.16 1.07
N LYS A 114 -6.78 20.48 1.05
CA LYS A 114 -6.32 21.31 -0.05
C LYS A 114 -4.83 21.59 0.15
N TRP A 115 -3.98 20.81 -0.52
CA TRP A 115 -2.53 21.04 -0.52
C TRP A 115 -2.18 22.37 -1.18
N LEU A 116 -1.38 23.16 -0.47
CA LEU A 116 -0.81 24.46 -0.84
C LEU A 116 0.61 24.27 -1.38
N TRP A 117 1.37 23.42 -0.70
CA TRP A 117 2.71 23.02 -1.08
C TRP A 117 2.79 21.49 -1.06
N LYS A 118 3.46 20.93 -2.07
CA LYS A 118 3.79 19.51 -2.19
C LYS A 118 5.27 19.44 -2.53
N TYR A 119 5.97 18.46 -1.97
CA TYR A 119 7.33 18.17 -2.40
C TYR A 119 7.33 17.73 -3.88
N ASP A 120 8.41 18.05 -4.60
CA ASP A 120 8.63 17.73 -6.02
C ASP A 120 9.71 16.65 -6.21
N GLY A 121 9.83 15.76 -5.21
CA GLY A 121 10.93 14.80 -5.08
C GLY A 121 11.95 15.19 -4.02
N THR A 122 11.98 16.46 -3.58
CA THR A 122 12.83 16.91 -2.48
C THR A 122 11.99 17.42 -1.31
N PRO A 123 11.99 16.75 -0.14
CA PRO A 123 11.23 17.22 1.02
C PRO A 123 11.83 18.50 1.60
N LYS A 124 11.00 19.30 2.28
CA LYS A 124 11.50 20.38 3.12
C LYS A 124 12.04 19.75 4.40
N ARG A 125 13.36 19.79 4.56
CA ARG A 125 14.06 19.21 5.72
C ARG A 125 14.29 20.27 6.81
N PHE A 126 14.05 19.85 8.05
CA PHE A 126 14.37 20.56 9.28
C PHE A 126 15.36 19.73 10.12
N ASP A 127 15.90 20.33 11.19
CA ASP A 127 16.76 19.62 12.14
C ASP A 127 16.02 18.46 12.81
N THR A 128 16.75 17.43 13.21
CA THR A 128 16.18 16.24 13.86
C THR A 128 15.36 16.61 15.09
N TYR A 129 14.17 16.03 15.21
CA TYR A 129 13.18 16.31 16.27
C TYR A 129 12.53 17.69 16.22
N THR A 130 12.73 18.46 15.15
CA THR A 130 11.90 19.64 14.88
C THR A 130 10.42 19.24 14.72
N LEU A 131 10.17 18.06 14.15
CA LEU A 131 8.84 17.43 14.11
C LEU A 131 8.78 16.32 15.18
N LYS A 132 7.61 16.16 15.80
CA LYS A 132 7.44 15.20 16.91
C LYS A 132 7.36 13.77 16.40
N PHE A 133 8.11 12.88 17.03
CA PHE A 133 8.03 11.44 16.84
C PHE A 133 6.80 10.84 17.56
N GLY A 134 6.38 9.64 17.16
CA GLY A 134 5.27 8.91 17.77
C GLY A 134 3.96 9.11 17.01
N ASP A 135 2.91 9.56 17.70
CA ASP A 135 1.53 9.62 17.19
C ASP A 135 1.42 10.21 15.78
N THR A 136 0.49 9.63 15.02
CA THR A 136 0.17 10.06 13.66
C THR A 136 -0.16 11.55 13.65
N VAL A 137 -1.01 12.02 14.55
CA VAL A 137 -1.57 13.37 14.56
C VAL A 137 -1.18 14.10 15.83
N GLN A 138 -0.47 15.22 15.71
CA GLN A 138 -0.10 16.05 16.85
C GLN A 138 -0.16 17.53 16.49
N SER A 139 -0.42 18.40 17.44
CA SER A 139 -0.24 19.85 17.23
C SER A 139 1.25 20.17 17.13
N ILE A 140 1.58 21.05 16.19
CA ILE A 140 2.91 21.62 16.05
C ILE A 140 3.08 22.73 17.10
N ASP A 141 4.23 22.73 17.75
CA ASP A 141 4.73 23.77 18.66
C ASP A 141 6.12 24.28 18.24
N SER A 142 6.64 23.78 17.11
CA SER A 142 7.95 24.13 16.57
C SER A 142 7.90 25.45 15.77
N GLN A 143 8.51 26.50 16.33
CA GLN A 143 8.53 27.83 15.73
C GLN A 143 9.09 27.86 14.29
N PRO A 144 10.23 27.18 13.97
CA PRO A 144 10.75 27.16 12.60
C PRO A 144 9.75 26.61 11.57
N VAL A 145 8.95 25.61 11.96
CA VAL A 145 7.93 25.03 11.08
C VAL A 145 6.75 25.98 10.97
N MET A 146 6.31 26.60 12.07
CA MET A 146 5.22 27.58 12.03
C MET A 146 5.57 28.78 11.15
N ASP A 147 6.76 29.37 11.33
CA ASP A 147 7.21 30.52 10.55
C ASP A 147 7.22 30.20 9.05
N TRP A 148 7.72 29.01 8.69
CA TRP A 148 7.70 28.54 7.32
C TRP A 148 6.27 28.31 6.80
N VAL A 149 5.39 27.69 7.57
CA VAL A 149 3.99 27.49 7.17
C VAL A 149 3.25 28.82 7.01
N HIS A 150 3.50 29.80 7.87
CA HIS A 150 2.90 31.13 7.78
C HIS A 150 3.37 31.93 6.54
N SER A 151 4.54 31.59 5.97
CA SER A 151 5.02 32.21 4.73
C SER A 151 4.10 31.92 3.52
N PHE A 152 3.25 30.89 3.56
CA PHE A 152 2.28 30.55 2.51
C PHE A 152 0.95 31.33 2.58
N SER A 153 0.80 32.24 3.54
CA SER A 153 -0.46 32.95 3.83
C SER A 153 -1.13 33.64 2.63
N ALA A 154 -0.35 34.18 1.68
CA ALA A 154 -0.91 34.77 0.46
C ALA A 154 -1.47 33.71 -0.52
N GLU A 155 -0.82 32.56 -0.63
CA GLU A 155 -1.17 31.46 -1.55
C GLU A 155 -2.39 30.66 -1.06
N ILE A 156 -2.58 30.60 0.27
CA ILE A 156 -3.77 30.08 0.95
C ILE A 156 -5.04 30.78 0.45
N LEU A 157 -4.97 32.09 0.23
CA LEU A 157 -6.12 32.90 -0.14
C LEU A 157 -6.49 32.78 -1.62
N SER A 158 -5.54 32.45 -2.49
CA SER A 158 -5.71 32.47 -3.94
C SER A 158 -6.00 31.09 -4.56
N THR A 159 -5.72 29.99 -3.85
CA THR A 159 -5.80 28.64 -4.43
C THR A 159 -7.24 28.15 -4.62
N LYS A 160 -7.73 28.26 -5.86
CA LYS A 160 -9.07 27.82 -6.29
C LYS A 160 -9.13 26.43 -6.93
N ARG A 161 -8.04 25.65 -6.89
CA ARG A 161 -8.06 24.31 -7.50
C ARG A 161 -9.13 23.42 -6.85
N PRO A 162 -9.88 22.63 -7.65
CA PRO A 162 -10.77 21.60 -7.11
C PRO A 162 -9.94 20.51 -6.44
N LEU A 163 -10.54 19.84 -5.45
CA LEU A 163 -9.93 18.66 -4.84
C LEU A 163 -10.07 17.46 -5.79
N THR A 164 -9.08 16.57 -5.79
CA THR A 164 -9.17 15.27 -6.46
C THR A 164 -10.42 14.53 -5.98
N ARG A 165 -11.19 13.93 -6.89
CA ARG A 165 -12.34 13.09 -6.50
C ARG A 165 -11.80 11.88 -5.72
N LEU A 166 -12.42 11.53 -4.59
CA LEU A 166 -12.04 10.32 -3.86
C LEU A 166 -12.26 9.06 -4.73
N PRO A 167 -11.52 7.96 -4.47
CA PRO A 167 -11.72 6.72 -5.20
C PRO A 167 -13.19 6.26 -5.10
N ASP A 168 -13.71 5.77 -6.22
CA ASP A 168 -15.04 5.16 -6.23
C ASP A 168 -15.01 3.84 -5.46
N PRO A 169 -16.07 3.50 -4.70
CA PRO A 169 -16.08 2.27 -3.92
C PRO A 169 -15.90 1.02 -4.78
N SER A 170 -14.94 0.18 -4.42
CA SER A 170 -14.81 -1.17 -5.00
C SER A 170 -15.52 -2.19 -4.12
N LYS A 171 -15.99 -3.27 -4.75
CA LYS A 171 -16.63 -4.39 -4.05
C LYS A 171 -15.61 -5.46 -3.75
N ASP A 172 -15.76 -6.08 -2.58
CA ASP A 172 -15.13 -7.36 -2.31
C ASP A 172 -15.64 -8.40 -3.33
N VAL A 173 -14.81 -9.38 -3.65
CA VAL A 173 -15.09 -10.42 -4.65
C VAL A 173 -14.94 -11.80 -4.02
N GLY A 174 -15.94 -12.66 -4.26
CA GLY A 174 -15.91 -14.04 -3.82
C GLY A 174 -14.95 -14.89 -4.67
N TRP A 175 -14.50 -16.01 -4.12
CA TRP A 175 -13.62 -16.91 -4.86
C TRP A 175 -14.32 -17.50 -6.10
N GLU A 176 -15.62 -17.77 -6.02
CA GLU A 176 -16.42 -18.30 -7.13
C GLU A 176 -16.35 -17.38 -8.36
N ASP A 177 -16.49 -16.07 -8.17
CA ASP A 177 -16.41 -15.06 -9.24
C ASP A 177 -15.00 -14.95 -9.84
N ILE A 178 -13.96 -15.25 -9.04
CA ILE A 178 -12.56 -15.30 -9.51
C ILE A 178 -12.35 -16.58 -10.31
N ALA A 179 -12.82 -17.72 -9.83
CA ALA A 179 -12.71 -19.01 -10.49
C ALA A 179 -13.40 -19.00 -11.86
N GLU A 180 -14.61 -18.45 -11.96
CA GLU A 180 -15.33 -18.26 -13.23
C GLU A 180 -14.53 -17.37 -14.19
N TYR A 181 -14.02 -16.23 -13.69
CA TYR A 181 -13.17 -15.34 -14.48
C TYR A 181 -11.91 -16.04 -15.02
N LEU A 182 -11.21 -16.81 -14.18
CA LEU A 182 -10.01 -17.56 -14.59
C LEU A 182 -10.36 -18.63 -15.63
N PHE A 183 -11.47 -19.32 -15.47
CA PHE A 183 -11.96 -20.32 -16.43
C PHE A 183 -12.24 -19.69 -17.80
N ASP A 184 -12.94 -18.54 -17.82
CA ASP A 184 -13.22 -17.79 -19.04
C ASP A 184 -11.96 -17.28 -19.74
N HIS A 185 -10.86 -17.10 -18.99
CA HIS A 185 -9.54 -16.73 -19.52
C HIS A 185 -8.66 -17.95 -19.83
N GLY A 186 -9.24 -19.15 -19.87
CA GLY A 186 -8.58 -20.37 -20.33
C GLY A 186 -7.75 -21.10 -19.27
N VAL A 187 -7.85 -20.72 -17.99
CA VAL A 187 -7.21 -21.46 -16.90
C VAL A 187 -7.96 -22.77 -16.68
N ALA A 188 -7.22 -23.89 -16.77
CA ALA A 188 -7.82 -25.21 -16.65
C ALA A 188 -8.46 -25.45 -15.26
N SER A 189 -9.61 -26.12 -15.21
CA SER A 189 -10.37 -26.34 -13.96
C SER A 189 -9.56 -27.08 -12.87
N ASN A 190 -8.62 -27.94 -13.27
CA ASN A 190 -7.72 -28.61 -12.34
C ASN A 190 -6.69 -27.65 -11.71
N ALA A 191 -6.27 -26.59 -12.41
CA ALA A 191 -5.42 -25.53 -11.87
C ALA A 191 -6.23 -24.64 -10.93
N ILE A 192 -7.45 -24.25 -11.32
CA ILE A 192 -8.38 -23.49 -10.47
C ILE A 192 -8.60 -24.21 -9.14
N GLY A 193 -8.90 -25.52 -9.17
CA GLY A 193 -9.08 -26.30 -7.94
C GLY A 193 -7.83 -26.38 -7.05
N LYS A 194 -6.62 -26.35 -7.63
CA LYS A 194 -5.38 -26.27 -6.84
C LYS A 194 -5.25 -24.90 -6.16
N ILE A 195 -5.53 -23.82 -6.88
CA ILE A 195 -5.48 -22.46 -6.32
C ILE A 195 -6.49 -22.33 -5.18
N THR A 196 -7.71 -22.87 -5.32
CA THR A 196 -8.73 -22.87 -4.26
C THR A 196 -8.19 -23.47 -2.95
N ASN A 197 -7.67 -24.70 -3.03
CA ASN A 197 -7.16 -25.40 -1.86
C ASN A 197 -5.97 -24.66 -1.23
N GLU A 198 -5.11 -24.06 -2.05
CA GLU A 198 -3.95 -23.32 -1.59
C GLU A 198 -4.33 -22.02 -0.87
N ILE A 199 -5.30 -21.26 -1.38
CA ILE A 199 -5.77 -20.03 -0.72
C ILE A 199 -6.29 -20.34 0.68
N ASP A 200 -7.11 -21.39 0.82
CA ASP A 200 -7.66 -21.80 2.12
C ASP A 200 -6.54 -22.14 3.12
N GLU A 201 -5.50 -22.84 2.67
CA GLU A 201 -4.37 -23.20 3.51
C GLU A 201 -3.53 -21.97 3.88
N LEU A 202 -3.22 -21.09 2.93
CA LEU A 202 -2.47 -19.85 3.17
C LEU A 202 -3.19 -18.91 4.16
N VAL A 203 -4.51 -18.80 4.06
CA VAL A 203 -5.32 -18.02 5.01
C VAL A 203 -5.26 -18.65 6.41
N ARG A 204 -5.27 -19.98 6.53
CA ARG A 204 -5.12 -20.67 7.83
C ARG A 204 -3.73 -20.47 8.42
N ILE A 205 -2.67 -20.63 7.63
CA ILE A 205 -1.29 -20.40 8.06
C ILE A 205 -1.11 -18.94 8.50
N SER A 206 -1.66 -17.98 7.77
CA SER A 206 -1.65 -16.56 8.14
C SER A 206 -2.27 -16.32 9.53
N LYS A 207 -3.47 -16.87 9.77
CA LYS A 207 -4.17 -16.78 11.07
C LYS A 207 -3.41 -17.48 12.19
N TRP A 208 -2.65 -18.52 11.88
CA TRP A 208 -1.76 -19.16 12.84
C TRP A 208 -0.59 -18.23 13.21
N TYR A 209 0.13 -17.67 12.24
CA TYR A 209 1.22 -16.72 12.48
C TYR A 209 0.80 -15.43 13.21
N GLN A 210 -0.44 -14.97 13.04
CA GLN A 210 -1.00 -13.87 13.83
C GLN A 210 -1.01 -14.17 15.35
N ARG A 211 -1.05 -15.44 15.74
CA ARG A 211 -1.14 -15.87 17.15
C ARG A 211 0.19 -16.36 17.74
N THR A 212 1.13 -16.80 16.89
CA THR A 212 2.38 -17.47 17.33
C THR A 212 3.64 -16.64 17.12
N GLY A 213 3.51 -15.42 16.59
CA GLY A 213 4.62 -14.60 16.11
C GLY A 213 4.79 -14.78 14.60
N GLY A 214 5.09 -13.69 13.88
CA GLY A 214 5.17 -13.70 12.42
C GLY A 214 6.30 -14.58 11.87
N PRO A 215 6.17 -15.10 10.63
CA PRO A 215 7.24 -15.82 9.97
C PRO A 215 8.44 -14.91 9.73
N SER A 216 9.63 -15.48 9.61
CA SER A 216 10.77 -14.81 8.97
C SER A 216 10.49 -14.55 7.48
N GLU A 217 11.35 -13.77 6.82
CA GLU A 217 11.26 -13.56 5.37
C GLU A 217 11.45 -14.88 4.60
N ALA A 218 12.40 -15.72 5.01
CA ALA A 218 12.62 -17.05 4.42
C ALA A 218 11.40 -17.97 4.57
N GLU A 219 10.73 -17.95 5.73
CA GLU A 219 9.47 -18.68 5.92
C GLU A 219 8.33 -18.08 5.10
N THR A 220 8.31 -16.76 4.90
CA THR A 220 7.33 -16.10 4.03
C THR A 220 7.50 -16.57 2.59
N VAL A 221 8.73 -16.64 2.09
CA VAL A 221 9.05 -17.21 0.77
C VAL A 221 8.62 -18.68 0.70
N ALA A 222 9.06 -19.51 1.65
CA ALA A 222 8.91 -20.96 1.61
C ALA A 222 7.46 -21.44 1.83
N TYR A 223 6.75 -20.84 2.78
CA TYR A 223 5.45 -21.32 3.25
C TYR A 223 4.27 -20.48 2.78
N LEU A 224 4.49 -19.28 2.24
CA LEU A 224 3.41 -18.42 1.76
C LEU A 224 3.49 -18.13 0.25
N ALA A 225 4.61 -17.60 -0.23
CA ALA A 225 4.74 -17.21 -1.64
C ALA A 225 4.87 -18.42 -2.58
N ILE A 226 5.79 -19.35 -2.30
CA ILE A 226 6.05 -20.52 -3.14
C ILE A 226 4.81 -21.40 -3.33
N PRO A 227 4.04 -21.75 -2.28
CA PRO A 227 2.85 -22.58 -2.46
C PRO A 227 1.83 -21.93 -3.42
N LEU A 228 1.58 -20.63 -3.29
CA LEU A 228 0.71 -19.91 -4.22
C LEU A 228 1.25 -19.97 -5.65
N LEU A 229 2.52 -19.65 -5.88
CA LEU A 229 3.15 -19.69 -7.20
C LEU A 229 3.06 -21.09 -7.83
N ARG A 230 3.22 -22.15 -7.04
CA ARG A 230 3.06 -23.54 -7.50
C ARG A 230 1.62 -23.84 -7.92
N SER A 231 0.64 -23.34 -7.18
CA SER A 231 -0.78 -23.48 -7.54
C SER A 231 -1.11 -22.75 -8.85
N LEU A 232 -0.41 -21.64 -9.12
CA LEU A 232 -0.47 -20.82 -10.33
C LEU A 232 0.29 -21.40 -11.54
N GLY A 233 0.81 -22.62 -11.42
CA GLY A 233 1.45 -23.35 -12.52
C GLY A 233 2.98 -23.25 -12.59
N TRP A 234 3.62 -22.49 -11.70
CA TRP A 234 5.08 -22.44 -11.65
C TRP A 234 5.67 -23.73 -11.12
N THR A 235 6.47 -24.40 -11.94
CA THR A 235 7.10 -25.68 -11.56
C THR A 235 8.43 -25.45 -10.86
N PRO A 236 8.88 -26.38 -9.99
CA PRO A 236 10.20 -26.30 -9.41
C PRO A 236 11.32 -26.22 -10.45
N GLN A 237 11.13 -26.71 -11.68
CA GLN A 237 12.09 -26.61 -12.77
C GLN A 237 12.18 -25.18 -13.32
N LYS A 238 11.07 -24.45 -13.43
CA LYS A 238 10.99 -23.07 -13.93
C LYS A 238 11.08 -22.00 -12.83
N MET A 239 11.32 -22.40 -11.59
CA MET A 239 11.44 -21.53 -10.43
C MET A 239 12.79 -21.75 -9.75
N ALA A 240 13.48 -20.68 -9.39
CA ALA A 240 14.69 -20.73 -8.58
C ALA A 240 14.56 -19.79 -7.39
N ILE A 241 15.06 -20.24 -6.24
CA ILE A 241 15.07 -19.48 -4.99
C ILE A 241 16.49 -18.94 -4.80
N GLU A 242 16.62 -17.70 -4.34
CA GLU A 242 17.90 -17.01 -4.13
C GLU A 242 18.80 -16.96 -5.40
N TRP A 243 18.19 -16.95 -6.59
CA TRP A 243 18.93 -16.98 -7.85
C TRP A 243 19.53 -15.61 -8.17
N GLY A 244 20.86 -15.51 -8.07
CA GLY A 244 21.55 -14.24 -8.27
C GLY A 244 21.18 -13.17 -7.23
N GLY A 245 20.71 -13.59 -6.05
CA GLY A 245 20.29 -12.69 -4.96
C GLY A 245 18.84 -12.22 -5.03
N VAL A 246 18.00 -12.78 -5.91
CA VAL A 246 16.54 -12.58 -5.88
C VAL A 246 15.87 -13.68 -5.10
N ASP A 247 14.87 -13.32 -4.29
CA ASP A 247 14.12 -14.28 -3.47
C ASP A 247 13.52 -15.40 -4.33
N ILE A 248 12.80 -15.06 -5.40
CA ILE A 248 12.31 -16.05 -6.38
C ILE A 248 12.42 -15.53 -7.82
N ALA A 249 13.14 -16.28 -8.66
CA ALA A 249 13.25 -16.05 -10.09
C ALA A 249 12.40 -17.06 -10.87
N LEU A 250 11.54 -16.58 -11.76
CA LEU A 250 10.64 -17.40 -12.58
C LEU A 250 11.02 -17.31 -14.06
N PHE A 251 11.16 -18.47 -14.70
CA PHE A 251 11.68 -18.61 -16.06
C PHE A 251 10.59 -19.09 -17.02
N SER A 252 10.49 -18.47 -18.20
CA SER A 252 9.53 -18.85 -19.23
C SER A 252 9.85 -20.24 -19.79
N THR A 253 11.13 -20.55 -19.91
CA THR A 253 11.66 -21.82 -20.43
C THR A 253 12.99 -22.20 -19.77
N LEU A 254 13.46 -23.41 -20.04
CA LEU A 254 14.78 -23.91 -19.62
C LEU A 254 15.82 -23.63 -20.72
N PRO A 255 17.11 -23.47 -20.38
CA PRO A 255 17.69 -23.49 -19.03
C PRO A 255 17.41 -22.20 -18.23
N ARG A 256 17.72 -22.21 -16.93
CA ARG A 256 17.60 -21.03 -16.05
C ARG A 256 18.76 -20.06 -16.29
N VAL A 257 18.57 -19.14 -17.21
CA VAL A 257 19.54 -18.12 -17.64
C VAL A 257 18.84 -16.77 -17.77
N ASP A 258 19.59 -15.68 -17.77
CA ASP A 258 19.05 -14.30 -17.80
C ASP A 258 18.04 -14.09 -18.94
N ASN A 259 18.35 -14.53 -20.16
CA ASN A 259 17.45 -14.40 -21.32
C ASN A 259 16.12 -15.14 -21.16
N ASN A 260 16.03 -16.14 -20.27
CA ASN A 260 14.80 -16.89 -20.02
C ASN A 260 14.04 -16.40 -18.77
N LEU A 261 14.61 -15.47 -18.00
CA LEU A 261 13.96 -14.89 -16.84
C LEU A 261 12.77 -14.04 -17.30
N THR A 262 11.56 -14.36 -16.82
CA THR A 262 10.33 -13.64 -17.20
C THR A 262 9.69 -12.91 -16.02
N VAL A 263 9.87 -13.40 -14.79
CA VAL A 263 9.36 -12.74 -13.58
C VAL A 263 10.43 -12.70 -12.50
N VAL A 264 10.53 -11.55 -11.84
CA VAL A 264 11.24 -11.38 -10.56
C VAL A 264 10.21 -11.28 -9.46
N VAL A 265 10.35 -12.10 -8.43
CA VAL A 265 9.54 -12.02 -7.22
C VAL A 265 10.43 -11.58 -6.07
N GLU A 266 10.03 -10.49 -5.41
CA GLU A 266 10.67 -9.98 -4.21
C GLU A 266 9.68 -10.10 -3.04
N ALA A 267 10.10 -10.76 -1.99
CA ALA A 267 9.33 -10.98 -0.79
C ALA A 267 9.76 -10.00 0.32
N LYS A 268 8.84 -9.74 1.24
CA LYS A 268 9.12 -9.15 2.54
C LYS A 268 8.51 -10.03 3.61
N GLN A 269 8.97 -9.84 4.84
CA GLN A 269 8.38 -10.51 5.99
C GLN A 269 6.86 -10.26 6.04
N LYS A 270 6.07 -11.30 6.32
CA LYS A 270 4.60 -11.20 6.45
C LYS A 270 4.19 -10.02 7.33
N GLY A 271 3.30 -9.18 6.82
CA GLY A 271 2.80 -8.00 7.52
C GLY A 271 3.60 -6.72 7.28
N TYR A 272 4.72 -6.77 6.54
CA TYR A 272 5.46 -5.58 6.12
C TYR A 272 4.88 -4.96 4.84
N ALA A 273 5.36 -3.77 4.46
CA ALA A 273 4.96 -3.11 3.23
C ALA A 273 5.55 -3.85 2.02
N CYS A 274 4.71 -4.56 1.25
CA CYS A 274 5.23 -5.34 0.13
C CYS A 274 5.49 -4.46 -1.09
N LEU A 275 4.76 -3.35 -1.27
CA LEU A 275 4.89 -2.53 -2.48
C LEU A 275 6.23 -1.80 -2.54
N ASN A 276 6.84 -1.49 -1.39
CA ASN A 276 8.16 -0.86 -1.31
C ASN A 276 9.30 -1.75 -1.84
N ALA A 277 9.08 -3.07 -1.87
CA ALA A 277 10.02 -4.03 -2.42
C ALA A 277 10.21 -3.89 -3.95
N GLN A 278 9.34 -3.12 -4.61
CA GLN A 278 9.39 -2.89 -6.05
C GLN A 278 10.72 -2.32 -6.53
N SER A 279 11.31 -1.39 -5.78
CA SER A 279 12.60 -0.76 -6.15
C SER A 279 13.73 -1.80 -6.24
N GLN A 280 13.76 -2.75 -5.30
CA GLN A 280 14.70 -3.86 -5.28
C GLN A 280 14.44 -4.83 -6.45
N ALA A 281 13.17 -5.20 -6.67
CA ALA A 281 12.77 -6.05 -7.79
C ALA A 281 13.14 -5.43 -9.16
N LYS A 282 12.94 -4.13 -9.35
CA LYS A 282 13.33 -3.38 -10.58
C LYS A 282 14.82 -3.47 -10.82
N THR A 283 15.63 -3.20 -9.78
CA THR A 283 17.09 -3.20 -9.87
C THR A 283 17.61 -4.51 -10.45
N TYR A 284 16.98 -5.63 -10.11
CA TYR A 284 17.35 -6.93 -10.65
C TYR A 284 16.80 -7.17 -12.07
N ALA A 285 15.51 -6.90 -12.28
CA ALA A 285 14.86 -7.17 -13.56
C ALA A 285 15.48 -6.36 -14.72
N GLU A 286 16.01 -5.16 -14.44
CA GLU A 286 16.58 -4.23 -15.41
C GLU A 286 18.09 -4.45 -15.66
N GLN A 287 18.70 -5.49 -15.09
CA GLN A 287 20.09 -5.85 -15.40
C GLN A 287 20.25 -6.28 -16.87
N GLU A 288 21.47 -6.10 -17.40
CA GLU A 288 21.82 -6.48 -18.76
C GLU A 288 21.55 -7.97 -19.01
N GLY A 289 20.98 -8.32 -20.17
CA GLY A 289 20.59 -9.70 -20.51
C GLY A 289 19.18 -10.12 -20.05
N ARG A 290 18.44 -9.27 -19.32
CA ARG A 290 17.09 -9.58 -18.81
C ARG A 290 15.98 -8.79 -19.49
N THR A 291 16.12 -8.56 -20.80
CA THR A 291 15.11 -7.84 -21.58
C THR A 291 13.74 -8.51 -21.56
N ASP A 292 13.73 -9.84 -21.43
CA ASP A 292 12.52 -10.67 -21.44
C ASP A 292 11.83 -10.74 -20.07
N CYS A 293 12.46 -10.18 -19.02
CA CYS A 293 11.84 -10.00 -17.72
C CYS A 293 10.82 -8.87 -17.79
N ASN A 294 9.57 -9.24 -18.06
CA ASN A 294 8.48 -8.30 -18.30
C ASN A 294 7.50 -8.19 -17.12
N ARG A 295 7.74 -8.93 -16.02
CA ARG A 295 6.90 -8.92 -14.83
C ARG A 295 7.71 -8.79 -13.54
N LEU A 296 7.19 -8.03 -12.59
CA LEU A 296 7.57 -8.09 -11.19
C LEU A 296 6.37 -8.55 -10.36
N ILE A 297 6.64 -9.35 -9.33
CA ILE A 297 5.69 -9.64 -8.26
C ILE A 297 6.37 -9.23 -6.96
N VAL A 298 5.70 -8.41 -6.16
CA VAL A 298 6.17 -8.07 -4.81
C VAL A 298 5.17 -8.60 -3.80
N THR A 299 5.63 -9.20 -2.70
CA THR A 299 4.73 -9.89 -1.79
C THR A 299 5.18 -9.93 -0.34
N ASP A 300 4.24 -10.03 0.59
CA ASP A 300 4.49 -10.44 1.98
C ASP A 300 3.94 -11.85 2.26
N GLY A 301 3.68 -12.62 1.21
CA GLY A 301 3.02 -13.93 1.25
C GLY A 301 1.49 -13.90 1.24
N LEU A 302 0.87 -12.77 1.55
CA LEU A 302 -0.61 -12.62 1.57
C LEU A 302 -1.11 -11.52 0.66
N ARG A 303 -0.29 -10.50 0.47
CA ARG A 303 -0.52 -9.39 -0.43
C ARG A 303 0.46 -9.49 -1.58
N TYR A 304 0.00 -9.16 -2.78
CA TYR A 304 0.77 -9.29 -4.01
C TYR A 304 0.53 -8.06 -4.88
N GLY A 305 1.61 -7.32 -5.19
CA GLY A 305 1.61 -6.29 -6.22
C GLY A 305 2.23 -6.84 -7.50
N VAL A 306 1.52 -6.75 -8.63
CA VAL A 306 2.00 -7.23 -9.92
C VAL A 306 2.29 -6.05 -10.82
N TYR A 307 3.47 -6.01 -11.43
CA TYR A 307 3.91 -4.93 -12.32
C TYR A 307 4.34 -5.50 -13.66
N PHE A 308 4.02 -4.78 -14.73
CA PHE A 308 4.45 -5.07 -16.09
C PHE A 308 5.44 -4.04 -16.58
N ARG A 309 6.42 -4.50 -17.36
CA ARG A 309 7.34 -3.61 -18.07
C ARG A 309 6.58 -2.92 -19.20
N GLN A 310 6.64 -1.60 -19.24
CA GLN A 310 6.05 -0.73 -20.25
C GLN A 310 7.14 0.22 -20.76
N ASP A 311 7.31 0.31 -22.09
CA ASP A 311 8.33 1.17 -22.71
C ASP A 311 9.74 0.99 -22.12
N GLY A 312 10.10 -0.26 -21.81
CA GLY A 312 11.40 -0.63 -21.25
C GLY A 312 11.58 -0.38 -19.75
N LYS A 313 10.56 0.10 -19.03
CA LYS A 313 10.62 0.40 -17.60
C LYS A 313 9.43 -0.16 -16.84
N PHE A 314 9.55 -0.33 -15.54
CA PHE A 314 8.40 -0.63 -14.68
C PHE A 314 7.78 0.67 -14.12
N PRO A 315 6.46 0.87 -14.21
CA PRO A 315 5.78 2.04 -13.63
C PRO A 315 5.87 2.04 -12.10
N ASN A 316 5.43 3.10 -11.43
CA ASN A 316 5.43 3.14 -9.96
C ASN A 316 4.19 2.46 -9.37
N GLU A 317 3.06 2.54 -10.07
CA GLU A 317 1.82 1.87 -9.68
C GLU A 317 1.78 0.40 -10.15
N PRO A 318 1.22 -0.51 -9.35
CA PRO A 318 0.98 -1.89 -9.79
C PRO A 318 -0.09 -1.93 -10.88
N HIS A 319 -0.02 -2.95 -11.74
CA HIS A 319 -1.07 -3.26 -12.70
C HIS A 319 -2.24 -3.98 -12.05
N ALA A 320 -1.96 -4.83 -11.07
CA ALA A 320 -2.95 -5.49 -10.24
C ALA A 320 -2.43 -5.68 -8.82
N TYR A 321 -3.35 -5.69 -7.86
CA TYR A 321 -3.05 -5.97 -6.46
C TYR A 321 -4.02 -7.02 -5.92
N LEU A 322 -3.51 -7.91 -5.09
CA LEU A 322 -4.24 -8.96 -4.42
C LEU A 322 -3.96 -8.89 -2.94
N ASN A 323 -5.00 -8.91 -2.12
CA ASN A 323 -4.92 -9.23 -0.71
C ASN A 323 -5.74 -10.51 -0.45
N LEU A 324 -5.08 -11.61 -0.10
CA LEU A 324 -5.73 -12.90 0.13
C LEU A 324 -6.71 -12.89 1.31
N THR A 325 -6.54 -11.98 2.28
CA THR A 325 -7.48 -11.85 3.40
C THR A 325 -8.65 -10.92 3.08
N ARG A 326 -8.59 -10.21 1.95
CA ARG A 326 -9.62 -9.28 1.51
C ARG A 326 -9.53 -9.04 -0.01
N MET A 327 -10.12 -9.96 -0.78
CA MET A 327 -10.08 -9.88 -2.24
C MET A 327 -11.09 -8.85 -2.76
N ARG A 328 -10.64 -7.93 -3.62
CA ARG A 328 -11.48 -6.89 -4.22
C ARG A 328 -11.45 -6.95 -5.74
N ASN A 329 -12.50 -6.46 -6.40
CA ASN A 329 -12.56 -6.37 -7.87
C ASN A 329 -11.53 -5.38 -8.44
N ALA A 330 -11.25 -4.30 -7.74
CA ALA A 330 -10.20 -3.33 -8.06
C ALA A 330 -9.66 -2.70 -6.77
N TYR A 331 -8.51 -2.03 -6.89
CA TYR A 331 -7.98 -1.15 -5.85
C TYR A 331 -7.84 0.27 -6.42
N PRO A 332 -8.93 1.03 -6.51
CA PRO A 332 -8.91 2.36 -7.10
C PRO A 332 -7.93 3.30 -6.39
N LEU A 333 -7.74 3.13 -5.08
CA LEU A 333 -6.76 3.88 -4.29
C LEU A 333 -5.33 3.73 -4.83
N LEU A 334 -4.96 2.50 -5.22
CA LEU A 334 -3.67 2.14 -5.82
C LEU A 334 -3.68 2.29 -7.36
N LYS A 335 -4.82 2.71 -7.93
CA LYS A 335 -5.06 2.86 -9.37
C LYS A 335 -4.80 1.58 -10.17
N CYS A 336 -5.08 0.42 -9.57
CA CYS A 336 -4.78 -0.87 -10.16
C CYS A 336 -5.99 -1.81 -10.18
N LYS A 337 -5.87 -2.87 -10.97
CA LYS A 337 -6.85 -3.95 -11.02
C LYS A 337 -6.82 -4.80 -9.73
N GLY A 338 -7.82 -5.65 -9.56
CA GLY A 338 -8.01 -6.42 -8.32
C GLY A 338 -7.59 -7.88 -8.42
N ALA A 339 -8.22 -8.70 -7.58
CA ALA A 339 -7.85 -10.08 -7.35
C ALA A 339 -7.91 -10.93 -8.64
N LYS A 340 -8.97 -10.76 -9.45
CA LYS A 340 -9.18 -11.50 -10.70
C LYS A 340 -7.96 -11.39 -11.62
N GLU A 341 -7.55 -10.17 -11.90
CA GLU A 341 -6.39 -9.93 -12.75
C GLU A 341 -5.08 -10.27 -12.07
N ALA A 342 -4.95 -10.05 -10.75
CA ALA A 342 -3.73 -10.44 -10.04
C ALA A 342 -3.46 -11.95 -10.15
N PHE A 343 -4.47 -12.82 -9.92
CA PHE A 343 -4.31 -14.26 -10.11
C PHE A 343 -3.92 -14.63 -11.54
N LEU A 344 -4.60 -14.04 -12.52
CA LEU A 344 -4.31 -14.28 -13.94
C LEU A 344 -2.87 -13.83 -14.29
N PHE A 345 -2.47 -12.63 -13.87
CA PHE A 345 -1.20 -12.01 -14.21
C PHE A 345 0.00 -12.69 -13.55
N MET A 346 -0.18 -13.32 -12.39
CA MET A 346 0.85 -14.12 -11.72
C MET A 346 0.97 -15.54 -12.27
N SER A 347 0.03 -16.00 -13.09
CA SER A 347 0.06 -17.37 -13.63
C SER A 347 1.24 -17.63 -14.57
N ALA A 348 1.71 -18.89 -14.59
CA ALA A 348 2.83 -19.31 -15.42
C ALA A 348 2.52 -19.25 -16.92
N ASP A 349 1.27 -19.52 -17.28
CA ASP A 349 0.80 -19.55 -18.67
C ASP A 349 0.29 -18.19 -19.16
N TRP A 350 0.37 -17.14 -18.32
CA TRP A 350 0.02 -15.79 -18.75
C TRP A 350 0.95 -15.34 -19.88
N VAL A 351 0.32 -14.89 -20.96
CA VAL A 351 0.97 -14.24 -22.09
C VAL A 351 0.53 -12.78 -22.07
N PRO A 352 1.45 -11.80 -22.23
CA PRO A 352 1.05 -10.42 -22.44
C PRO A 352 0.11 -10.37 -23.64
N GLN A 353 -1.15 -10.01 -23.40
CA GLN A 353 -1.96 -9.51 -24.49
C GLN A 353 -1.28 -8.24 -24.97
N VAL A 354 -1.17 -8.07 -26.29
CA VAL A 354 -0.71 -6.81 -26.88
C VAL A 354 -1.72 -5.75 -26.42
N MET A 355 -1.39 -5.04 -25.33
CA MET A 355 -2.20 -3.95 -24.78
C MET A 355 -2.03 -2.70 -25.61
#